data_AF-A0A0V0GR28-F1
#
_entry.id   AF-A0A0V0GR28-F1
#
_cell.length_a   1.000
_cell.length_b   1.000
_cell.length_c   1.000
_cell.angle_alpha   90.00
_cell.angle_beta   90.00
_cell.angle_gamma   90.00
#
_symmetry.space_group_name_H-M   'P 1'
#
loop_
_entity.id
_entity.type
_entity.pdbx_description
1 polymer ?
#
loop_
_entity_poly.entity_id
_entity_poly.type
_entity_poly.pdbx_seq_one_letter_code
_entity_poly.pdbx_strand_id
1 'polypeptide(L)'
;MLRPDFPEATCNLLHTLQCVCDWDDREKMFIEVEGILRRQIKMSVIPSVQPFHAIAYPLDPLLALEISCKYAQHCSVIAARFSLPPFSHPPPLPIKGGSRSGRLRVGYVSSDFGNHPLSHLMGSVFGMHDRENVEVFCYALSPNDGTEWRLRIQSEAEHFVDVSSLTS
;
A
#
# COMPACT_ATOMS: atom_id res chain seq x y z
N MET A 1 -23.18 -28.01 -0.78
CA MET A 1 -21.96 -28.85 -0.70
C MET A 1 -20.78 -27.92 -0.49
N LEU A 2 -20.00 -28.10 0.59
CA LEU A 2 -18.83 -27.25 0.85
C LEU A 2 -17.66 -27.66 -0.06
N ARG A 3 -16.82 -26.69 -0.45
CA ARG A 3 -15.59 -26.91 -1.23
C ARG A 3 -14.37 -26.88 -0.30
N PRO A 4 -13.92 -28.03 0.23
CA PRO A 4 -12.82 -28.07 1.18
C PRO A 4 -11.49 -27.61 0.55
N ASP A 5 -11.30 -27.84 -0.75
CA ASP A 5 -10.06 -27.50 -1.46
C ASP A 5 -10.07 -26.06 -2.01
N PHE A 6 -10.73 -25.11 -1.34
CA PHE A 6 -10.78 -23.71 -1.80
C PHE A 6 -9.64 -22.89 -1.16
N PRO A 7 -8.58 -22.54 -1.93
CA PRO A 7 -7.37 -21.93 -1.40
C PRO A 7 -7.61 -20.66 -0.56
N GLU A 8 -8.51 -19.80 -1.04
CA GLU A 8 -8.86 -18.53 -0.41
C GLU A 8 -9.49 -18.74 0.95
N ALA A 9 -10.33 -19.78 1.12
CA ALA A 9 -10.91 -20.09 2.42
C ALA A 9 -9.83 -20.57 3.40
N THR A 10 -8.93 -21.45 2.98
CA THR A 10 -7.82 -21.93 3.81
C THR A 10 -6.89 -20.79 4.23
N CYS A 11 -6.49 -19.92 3.30
CA CYS A 11 -5.61 -18.79 3.60
C CYS A 11 -6.27 -17.74 4.53
N ASN A 12 -7.56 -17.46 4.35
CA ASN A 12 -8.29 -16.53 5.23
C ASN A 12 -8.58 -17.12 6.61
N LEU A 13 -8.81 -18.44 6.70
CA LEU A 13 -8.93 -19.14 7.97
C LEU A 13 -7.63 -19.01 8.76
N LEU A 14 -6.48 -19.33 8.15
CA LEU A 14 -5.17 -19.14 8.79
C LEU A 14 -4.99 -17.70 9.28
N HIS A 15 -5.30 -16.71 8.46
CA HIS A 15 -5.20 -15.30 8.85
C HIS A 15 -6.05 -15.00 10.10
N THR A 16 -7.30 -15.47 10.11
CA THR A 16 -8.24 -15.24 11.21
C THR A 16 -7.75 -15.89 12.50
N LEU A 17 -7.26 -17.13 12.43
CA LEU A 17 -6.69 -17.85 13.58
C LEU A 17 -5.47 -17.11 14.16
N GLN A 18 -4.60 -16.55 13.32
CA GLN A 18 -3.51 -15.68 13.80
C GLN A 18 -4.05 -14.47 14.58
N CYS A 19 -5.08 -13.80 14.07
CA CYS A 19 -5.66 -12.61 14.70
C CYS A 19 -6.29 -12.89 16.07
N VAL A 20 -6.85 -14.08 16.28
CA VAL A 20 -7.46 -14.47 17.57
C VAL A 20 -6.52 -15.29 18.46
N CYS A 21 -5.25 -15.41 18.08
CA CYS A 21 -4.24 -16.19 18.80
C CYS A 21 -4.59 -17.68 18.97
N ASP A 22 -5.36 -18.25 18.03
CA ASP A 22 -5.59 -19.70 17.98
C ASP A 22 -4.44 -20.35 17.20
N TRP A 23 -3.61 -21.10 17.93
CA TRP A 23 -2.35 -21.63 17.41
C TRP A 23 -2.29 -23.17 17.40
N ASP A 24 -3.40 -23.85 17.67
CA ASP A 24 -3.43 -25.31 17.87
C ASP A 24 -2.82 -26.10 16.68
N ASP A 25 -3.15 -25.70 15.44
CA ASP A 25 -2.64 -26.33 14.20
C ASP A 25 -1.72 -25.40 13.37
N ARG A 26 -1.16 -24.36 14.00
CA ARG A 26 -0.47 -23.25 13.32
C ARG A 26 0.60 -23.70 12.32
N GLU A 27 1.50 -24.58 12.74
CA GLU A 27 2.62 -25.04 11.90
C GLU A 27 2.13 -25.80 10.67
N LYS A 28 1.18 -26.73 10.86
CA LYS A 28 0.58 -27.52 9.79
C LYS A 28 -0.12 -26.62 8.77
N MET A 29 -0.87 -25.62 9.24
CA MET A 29 -1.57 -24.69 8.36
C MET A 29 -0.62 -23.80 7.56
N PHE A 30 0.51 -23.37 8.13
CA PHE A 30 1.51 -22.62 7.37
C PHE A 30 2.15 -23.47 6.26
N ILE A 31 2.48 -24.73 6.54
CA ILE A 31 3.00 -25.66 5.52
C ILE A 31 1.98 -25.81 4.38
N GLU A 32 0.70 -25.97 4.71
CA GLU A 32 -0.38 -26.09 3.73
C GLU A 32 -0.52 -24.81 2.88
N VAL A 33 -0.58 -23.64 3.54
CA VAL A 33 -0.70 -22.34 2.86
C VAL A 33 0.53 -22.05 2.00
N GLU A 34 1.75 -22.33 2.47
CA GLU A 34 2.95 -22.18 1.64
C GLU A 34 2.88 -23.07 0.39
N GLY A 35 2.43 -24.32 0.54
CA GLY A 35 2.22 -25.23 -0.57
C GLY A 35 1.19 -24.71 -1.58
N ILE A 36 0.09 -24.11 -1.11
CA ILE A 36 -0.92 -23.43 -1.93
C ILE A 36 -0.27 -22.27 -2.70
N LEU A 37 0.46 -21.39 -2.01
CA LEU A 37 1.07 -20.20 -2.60
C LEU A 37 2.07 -20.56 -3.69
N ARG A 38 2.95 -21.52 -3.44
CA ARG A 38 3.93 -21.99 -4.44
C ARG A 38 3.25 -22.57 -5.68
N ARG A 39 2.16 -23.33 -5.51
CA ARG A 39 1.37 -23.83 -6.65
C ARG A 39 0.73 -22.69 -7.43
N GLN A 40 0.10 -21.73 -6.75
CA GLN A 40 -0.55 -20.58 -7.37
C GLN A 40 0.42 -19.71 -8.17
N ILE A 41 1.58 -19.40 -7.59
CA ILE A 41 2.63 -18.64 -8.26
C ILE A 41 3.13 -19.37 -9.51
N LYS A 42 3.37 -20.68 -9.41
CA LYS A 42 3.78 -21.53 -10.56
C LYS A 42 2.72 -21.54 -11.67
N MET A 43 1.44 -21.57 -11.30
CA MET A 43 0.32 -21.50 -12.23
C MET A 43 0.04 -20.08 -12.75
N SER A 44 0.81 -19.07 -12.31
CA SER A 44 0.61 -17.66 -12.65
C SER A 44 -0.79 -17.13 -12.34
N VAL A 45 -1.42 -17.65 -11.29
CA VAL A 45 -2.65 -17.09 -10.72
C VAL A 45 -2.31 -16.15 -9.57
N ILE A 46 -3.25 -15.25 -9.21
CA ILE A 46 -3.06 -14.36 -8.07
C ILE A 46 -2.98 -15.19 -6.78
N PRO A 47 -1.96 -15.01 -5.93
CA PRO A 47 -1.86 -15.73 -4.67
C PRO A 47 -3.00 -15.37 -3.72
N SER A 48 -3.54 -16.36 -3.01
CA SER A 48 -4.63 -16.17 -2.04
C SER A 48 -4.22 -15.43 -0.77
N VAL A 49 -2.92 -15.27 -0.52
CA VAL A 49 -2.39 -14.41 0.55
C VAL A 49 -1.96 -13.08 -0.06
N GLN A 50 -2.45 -11.99 0.52
CA GLN A 50 -2.09 -10.63 0.11
C GLN A 50 -0.68 -10.25 0.58
N PRO A 51 0.03 -9.35 -0.12
CA PRO A 51 1.39 -8.94 0.24
C PRO A 51 1.50 -8.42 1.69
N PHE A 52 0.51 -7.68 2.17
CA PHE A 52 0.51 -7.16 3.54
C PHE A 52 0.44 -8.28 4.59
N HIS A 53 -0.43 -9.28 4.39
CA HIS A 53 -0.51 -10.44 5.30
C HIS A 53 0.78 -11.27 5.28
N ALA A 54 1.44 -11.38 4.12
CA ALA A 54 2.68 -12.13 3.99
C ALA A 54 3.82 -11.58 4.88
N ILE A 55 3.80 -10.28 5.23
CA ILE A 55 4.79 -9.67 6.15
C ILE A 55 4.71 -10.31 7.55
N ALA A 56 3.51 -10.69 7.99
CA ALA A 56 3.29 -11.28 9.31
C ALA A 56 3.48 -12.80 9.34
N TYR A 57 3.75 -13.43 8.19
CA TYR A 57 3.85 -14.88 8.07
C TYR A 57 5.32 -15.32 8.09
N PRO A 58 5.64 -16.51 8.63
CA PRO A 58 6.98 -17.06 8.62
C PRO A 58 7.34 -17.64 7.24
N LEU A 59 7.27 -16.82 6.19
CA LEU A 59 7.56 -17.19 4.81
C LEU A 59 9.02 -16.84 4.45
N ASP A 60 9.57 -17.56 3.47
CA ASP A 60 10.79 -17.15 2.78
C ASP A 60 10.61 -15.74 2.19
N PRO A 61 11.52 -14.77 2.47
CA PRO A 61 11.45 -13.43 1.90
C PRO A 61 11.36 -13.39 0.37
N LEU A 62 11.96 -14.36 -0.33
CA LEU A 62 11.85 -14.48 -1.78
C LEU A 62 10.43 -14.87 -2.21
N LEU A 63 9.77 -15.73 -1.45
CA LEU A 63 8.37 -16.07 -1.70
C LEU A 63 7.45 -14.85 -1.45
N ALA A 64 7.71 -14.07 -0.40
CA ALA A 64 6.97 -12.82 -0.15
C ALA A 64 7.16 -11.79 -1.26
N LEU A 65 8.37 -11.71 -1.83
CA LEU A 65 8.65 -10.89 -3.02
C LEU A 65 7.87 -11.39 -4.24
N GLU A 66 7.83 -12.70 -4.50
CA GLU A 66 7.05 -13.27 -5.61
C GLU A 66 5.55 -12.96 -5.48
N ILE A 67 4.99 -13.05 -4.27
CA ILE A 67 3.60 -12.66 -3.98
C ILE A 67 3.39 -11.18 -4.36
N SER A 68 4.29 -10.31 -3.90
CA SER A 68 4.22 -8.87 -4.17
C SER A 68 4.30 -8.55 -5.66
N CYS A 69 5.20 -9.21 -6.39
CA CYS A 69 5.34 -9.07 -7.85
C CYS A 69 4.07 -9.52 -8.59
N LYS A 70 3.45 -10.63 -8.19
CA LYS A 70 2.19 -11.11 -8.81
C LYS A 70 1.04 -10.13 -8.59
N TYR A 71 0.91 -9.57 -7.39
CA TYR A 71 -0.09 -8.53 -7.11
C TYR A 71 0.18 -7.25 -7.91
N ALA A 72 1.43 -6.81 -8.01
CA ALA A 72 1.80 -5.64 -8.83
C ALA A 72 1.43 -5.83 -10.31
N GLN A 73 1.74 -7.00 -10.89
CA GLN A 73 1.35 -7.36 -12.25
C GLN A 73 -0.18 -7.34 -12.43
N HIS A 74 -0.90 -7.91 -11.47
CA HIS A 74 -2.37 -7.92 -11.50
C HIS A 74 -2.96 -6.51 -11.42
N CYS A 75 -2.42 -5.64 -10.56
CA CYS A 75 -2.81 -4.23 -10.49
C CYS A 75 -2.60 -3.51 -11.82
N SER A 76 -1.49 -3.75 -12.53
CA SER A 76 -1.26 -3.18 -13.86
C SER A 76 -2.32 -3.62 -14.88
N VAL A 77 -2.74 -4.89 -14.85
CA VAL A 77 -3.80 -5.41 -15.71
C VAL A 77 -5.16 -4.77 -15.38
N ILE A 78 -5.49 -4.63 -14.09
CA ILE A 78 -6.72 -3.94 -13.68
C ILE A 78 -6.69 -2.47 -14.10
N ALA A 79 -5.58 -1.77 -13.84
CA ALA A 79 -5.40 -0.36 -14.20
C ALA A 79 -5.63 -0.12 -15.70
N ALA A 80 -5.14 -1.02 -16.56
CA ALA A 80 -5.34 -0.94 -18.01
C ALA A 80 -6.82 -1.04 -18.43
N ARG A 81 -7.71 -1.63 -17.59
CA ARG A 81 -9.15 -1.74 -17.89
C ARG A 81 -9.91 -0.43 -17.70
N PHE A 82 -9.35 0.53 -16.98
CA PHE A 82 -9.97 1.85 -16.82
C PHE A 82 -9.88 2.71 -18.09
N SER A 83 -9.20 2.24 -19.14
CA SER A 83 -9.06 2.92 -20.44
C SER A 83 -8.63 4.39 -20.31
N LEU A 84 -7.89 4.71 -19.25
CA LEU A 84 -7.35 6.05 -19.03
C LEU A 84 -6.28 6.33 -20.08
N PRO A 85 -6.22 7.57 -20.62
CA PRO A 85 -5.12 7.96 -21.48
C PRO A 85 -3.80 7.76 -20.72
N PRO A 86 -2.74 7.23 -21.37
CA PRO A 86 -1.43 7.14 -20.75
C PRO A 86 -1.02 8.51 -20.21
N PHE A 87 -0.56 8.54 -18.95
CA PHE A 87 -0.07 9.78 -18.37
C PHE A 87 1.22 10.18 -19.12
N SER A 88 1.17 11.31 -19.84
CA SER A 88 2.34 11.85 -20.52
C SER A 88 3.25 12.48 -19.47
N HIS A 89 4.31 11.77 -19.09
CA HIS A 89 5.31 12.30 -18.18
C HIS A 89 6.00 13.51 -18.81
N PRO A 90 5.90 14.71 -18.21
CA PRO A 90 6.63 15.86 -18.70
C PRO A 90 8.14 15.61 -18.57
N PRO A 91 8.98 16.26 -19.40
CA PRO A 91 10.42 16.14 -19.27
C PRO A 91 10.86 16.56 -17.86
N PRO A 92 11.90 15.92 -17.29
CA PRO A 92 12.40 16.26 -15.96
C PRO A 92 12.71 17.76 -15.86
N LEU A 93 12.13 18.42 -14.85
CA LEU A 93 12.45 19.82 -14.58
C LEU A 93 13.82 19.89 -13.88
N PRO A 94 14.78 20.68 -14.39
CA PRO A 94 16.03 20.89 -13.68
C PRO A 94 15.76 21.62 -12.35
N ILE A 95 16.10 20.97 -11.24
CA ILE A 95 15.94 21.52 -9.89
C ILE A 95 16.98 22.63 -9.63
N LYS A 96 18.21 22.43 -10.12
CA LYS A 96 19.30 23.42 -10.08
C LYS A 96 19.95 23.54 -11.46
N GLY A 97 19.75 24.67 -12.15
CA GLY A 97 20.39 25.00 -13.43
C GLY A 97 19.72 26.14 -14.20
N GLY A 98 20.48 27.16 -14.61
CA GLY A 98 19.99 28.37 -15.31
C GLY A 98 19.47 29.48 -14.38
N SER A 99 18.67 30.41 -14.92
CA SER A 99 18.05 31.56 -14.20
C SER A 99 16.90 31.17 -13.25
N ARG A 100 16.57 29.87 -13.12
CA ARG A 100 15.46 29.38 -12.28
C ARG A 100 16.00 28.42 -11.21
N SER A 101 15.75 28.76 -9.95
CA SER A 101 15.83 27.85 -8.81
C SER A 101 14.42 27.27 -8.59
N GLY A 102 14.25 25.95 -8.76
CA GLY A 102 12.98 25.27 -8.50
C GLY A 102 13.09 24.38 -7.26
N ARG A 103 11.98 24.16 -6.57
CA ARG A 103 11.88 23.20 -5.45
C ARG A 103 11.57 21.79 -5.95
N LEU A 104 12.07 20.77 -5.27
CA LEU A 104 11.66 19.39 -5.50
C LEU A 104 10.22 19.20 -5.02
N ARG A 105 9.32 18.78 -5.91
CA ARG A 105 7.94 18.46 -5.55
C ARG A 105 7.81 17.02 -5.08
N VAL A 106 7.36 16.82 -3.85
CA VAL A 106 7.16 15.48 -3.25
C VAL A 106 5.69 15.29 -2.92
N GLY A 107 5.09 14.23 -3.46
CA GLY A 107 3.71 13.85 -3.20
C GLY A 107 3.62 12.60 -2.30
N TYR A 108 3.02 12.74 -1.13
CA TYR A 108 2.63 11.64 -0.26
C TYR A 108 1.17 11.29 -0.51
N VAL A 109 0.87 10.03 -0.82
CA VAL A 109 -0.50 9.54 -1.06
C VAL A 109 -0.83 8.50 -0.02
N SER A 110 -1.91 8.70 0.74
CA SER A 110 -2.28 7.77 1.82
C SER A 110 -3.77 7.81 2.17
N SER A 111 -4.32 6.65 2.52
CA SER A 111 -5.63 6.49 3.20
C SER A 111 -5.57 6.80 4.69
N ASP A 112 -4.39 7.00 5.24
CA ASP A 112 -4.13 6.90 6.67
C ASP A 112 -3.76 8.24 7.32
N PHE A 113 -4.02 9.35 6.61
CA PHE A 113 -3.94 10.69 7.18
C PHE A 113 -5.12 10.93 8.14
N GLY A 114 -4.95 10.53 9.39
CA GLY A 114 -5.99 10.45 10.41
C GLY A 114 -5.47 9.75 11.67
N ASN A 115 -6.35 9.22 12.51
CA ASN A 115 -5.94 8.43 13.67
C ASN A 115 -5.47 7.02 13.28
N HIS A 116 -4.27 6.95 12.70
CA HIS A 116 -3.63 5.73 12.22
C HIS A 116 -2.14 5.71 12.59
N PRO A 117 -1.51 4.53 12.82
CA PRO A 117 -0.08 4.43 13.16
C PRO A 117 0.86 5.22 12.24
N LEU A 118 0.56 5.30 10.94
CA LEU A 118 1.31 6.14 10.00
C LEU A 118 1.39 7.59 10.45
N SER A 119 0.25 8.18 10.81
CA SER A 119 0.17 9.59 11.21
C SER A 119 0.79 9.84 12.58
N HIS A 120 0.75 8.86 13.47
CA HIS A 120 1.43 8.95 14.77
C HIS A 120 2.96 9.01 14.60
N LEU A 121 3.50 8.26 13.63
CA LEU A 121 4.94 8.15 13.39
C LEU A 121 5.47 9.23 12.44
N MET A 122 4.73 9.53 11.37
CA MET A 122 5.17 10.42 10.29
C MET A 122 4.55 11.81 10.34
N GLY A 123 3.62 12.09 11.27
CA GLY A 123 2.83 13.33 11.28
C GLY A 123 3.67 14.60 11.14
N SER A 124 4.78 14.71 11.87
CA SER A 124 5.68 15.86 11.81
C SER A 124 6.53 15.92 10.53
N VAL A 125 6.80 14.79 9.87
CA VAL A 125 7.72 14.72 8.71
C VAL A 125 7.21 15.58 7.57
N PHE A 126 5.90 15.62 7.35
CA PHE A 126 5.29 16.36 6.25
C PHE A 126 5.53 17.88 6.36
N GLY A 127 5.57 18.43 7.58
CA GLY A 127 5.83 19.85 7.82
C GLY A 127 7.30 20.23 8.01
N MET A 128 8.17 19.26 8.30
CA MET A 128 9.59 19.50 8.62
C MET A 128 10.53 19.49 7.40
N HIS A 129 10.00 19.30 6.18
CA HIS A 129 10.81 19.48 4.98
C HIS A 129 11.33 20.90 4.86
N ASP A 130 12.56 21.05 4.37
CA ASP A 130 13.13 22.34 4.07
C ASP A 130 12.39 23.00 2.89
N ARG A 131 11.56 23.99 3.21
CA ARG A 131 10.69 24.69 2.26
C ARG A 131 11.45 25.49 1.20
N GLU A 132 12.74 25.76 1.39
CA GLU A 132 13.59 26.38 0.36
C GLU A 132 13.95 25.40 -0.76
N ASN A 133 13.99 24.09 -0.45
CA ASN A 133 14.44 23.05 -1.37
C ASN A 133 13.32 22.08 -1.78
N VAL A 134 12.28 21.90 -0.96
CA VAL A 134 11.21 20.91 -1.16
C VAL A 134 9.83 21.56 -1.02
N GLU A 135 8.93 21.22 -1.93
CA GLU A 135 7.52 21.59 -1.93
C GLU A 135 6.68 20.31 -1.71
N VAL A 136 5.97 20.24 -0.58
CA VAL A 136 5.31 19.00 -0.12
C VAL A 136 3.82 19.02 -0.43
N PHE A 137 3.33 17.91 -0.99
CA PHE A 137 1.91 17.66 -1.24
C PHE A 137 1.48 16.38 -0.50
N CYS A 138 0.40 16.46 0.27
CA CYS A 138 -0.26 15.31 0.88
C CYS A 138 -1.62 15.10 0.22
N TYR A 139 -1.81 13.95 -0.43
CA TYR A 139 -3.05 13.52 -1.07
C TYR A 139 -3.77 12.49 -0.20
N ALA A 140 -4.85 12.91 0.46
CA ALA A 140 -5.66 12.06 1.32
C ALA A 140 -6.67 11.24 0.52
N LEU A 141 -6.56 9.91 0.61
CA LEU A 141 -7.53 8.98 0.02
C LEU A 141 -8.75 8.74 0.93
N SER A 142 -8.73 9.23 2.17
CA SER A 142 -9.79 9.10 3.15
C SER A 142 -10.39 10.46 3.55
N PRO A 143 -11.71 10.51 3.83
CA PRO A 143 -12.36 11.70 4.36
C PRO A 143 -11.71 12.17 5.67
N ASN A 144 -11.89 13.44 6.00
CA ASN A 144 -11.46 13.98 7.29
C ASN A 144 -12.20 13.28 8.45
N ASP A 145 -11.45 12.64 9.33
CA ASP A 145 -11.97 11.93 10.50
C ASP A 145 -12.14 12.84 11.74
N GLY A 146 -11.79 14.13 11.63
CA GLY A 146 -11.90 15.13 12.70
C GLY A 146 -10.83 14.99 13.80
N THR A 147 -9.86 14.10 13.63
CA THR A 147 -8.85 13.81 14.66
C THR A 147 -7.76 14.86 14.67
N GLU A 148 -7.08 15.01 15.82
CA GLU A 148 -5.93 15.92 15.96
C GLU A 148 -4.82 15.61 14.94
N TRP A 149 -4.65 14.32 14.58
CA TRP A 149 -3.67 13.87 13.62
C TRP A 149 -3.95 14.41 12.22
N ARG A 150 -5.19 14.31 11.76
CA ARG A 150 -5.61 14.87 10.46
C ARG A 150 -5.46 16.39 10.44
N LEU A 151 -5.94 17.07 11.48
CA LEU A 151 -5.85 18.54 11.61
C LEU A 151 -4.40 19.02 11.62
N ARG A 152 -3.52 18.32 12.34
CA ARG A 152 -2.10 18.64 12.41
C ARG A 152 -1.43 18.53 11.04
N ILE A 153 -1.61 17.40 10.34
CA ILE A 153 -1.03 17.20 9.00
C ILE A 153 -1.54 18.25 8.02
N GLN A 154 -2.84 18.60 8.07
CA GLN A 154 -3.43 19.66 7.25
C GLN A 154 -2.81 21.04 7.53
N SER A 155 -2.46 21.33 8.77
CA SER A 155 -1.86 22.60 9.18
C SER A 155 -0.36 22.70 8.87
N GLU A 156 0.37 21.58 8.94
CA GLU A 156 1.83 21.55 8.84
C GLU A 156 2.32 21.31 7.40
N ALA A 157 1.64 20.47 6.63
CA ALA A 157 1.97 20.23 5.22
C ALA A 157 1.73 21.49 4.39
N GLU A 158 2.63 21.77 3.44
CA GLU A 158 2.51 22.95 2.58
C GLU A 158 1.26 22.89 1.69
N HIS A 159 0.95 21.71 1.15
CA HIS A 159 -0.28 21.46 0.43
C HIS A 159 -0.95 20.18 0.93
N PHE A 160 -2.21 20.29 1.34
CA PHE A 160 -3.05 19.16 1.68
C PHE A 160 -4.25 19.10 0.74
N VAL A 161 -4.39 18.00 0.00
CA VAL A 161 -5.45 17.80 -1.00
C VAL A 161 -6.27 16.57 -0.60
N ASP A 162 -7.55 16.79 -0.33
CA ASP A 162 -8.50 15.70 -0.14
C ASP A 162 -8.96 15.17 -1.51
N VAL A 163 -8.58 13.94 -1.82
CA VAL A 163 -8.95 13.25 -3.07
C VAL A 163 -9.88 12.05 -2.80
N SER A 164 -10.42 11.93 -1.58
CA SER A 164 -11.26 10.80 -1.17
C SER A 164 -12.58 10.68 -1.93
N SER A 165 -13.04 11.79 -2.52
CA SER A 165 -14.24 11.84 -3.35
C SER A 165 -13.98 11.62 -4.84
N LEU A 166 -12.71 11.53 -5.27
CA LEU A 166 -12.38 11.24 -6.66
C LEU A 166 -12.66 9.77 -6.95
N THR A 167 -13.61 9.51 -7.84
CA THR A 167 -13.88 8.16 -8.36
C THR A 167 -13.21 7.97 -9.71
N SER A 168 -12.86 6.72 -10.02
CA SER A 168 -12.44 6.30 -11.37
C SER A 168 -13.59 6.28 -12.36
#